data_AF-A0A2P2IDM9-F1
#
_entry.id   AF-A0A2P2IDM9-F1
#
_cell.length_a   1.000
_cell.length_b   1.000
_cell.length_c   1.000
_cell.angle_alpha   90.00
_cell.angle_beta   90.00
_cell.angle_gamma   90.00
#
_symmetry.space_group_name_H-M   'P 1'
#
loop_
_entity.id
_entity.type
_entity.pdbx_description
1 polymer ?
#
loop_
_entity_poly.entity_id
_entity_poly.type
_entity_poly.pdbx_seq_one_letter_code
_entity_poly.pdbx_strand_id
1 'polypeptide(L)'
;VHLINFPMDSSVLIMNPDRSFLIFAVVFSTLVYTFELYLQIRQHSHFSIQKRKKSIESIVTDEEFQKMQNYSRDKSRFAFFKNAFDHIQTVSVWLLFILPFLWKFSGNRLRSFGYDEDSEIIQSLVFVLILSIPLQFIQIPFDLYFTFIIEEKHGFNKQSLKLFFTDQIKGLFISSIIGLPVLAILLFIIKRFGEMFPIYVWGFLFVFKIVMVTIYPIFIQPCFNKTEQLPIGTLRTKIEDLAGKLEFPLSKLYSVDGSRRS
;
A
#
# COMPACT_ATOMS: atom_id res chain seq x y z
N VAL A 1 -4.40 42.61 16.36
CA VAL A 1 -5.51 42.80 17.30
C VAL A 1 -6.78 43.06 16.51
N HIS A 2 -7.54 42.01 16.23
CA HIS A 2 -9.01 42.02 16.20
C HIS A 2 -9.45 40.56 16.03
N LEU A 3 -9.76 39.97 17.18
CA LEU A 3 -10.36 38.66 17.34
C LEU A 3 -11.87 38.76 17.05
N ILE A 4 -12.36 37.76 16.33
CA ILE A 4 -13.63 37.02 16.54
C ILE A 4 -14.94 37.83 16.48
N ASN A 5 -15.74 37.52 15.45
CA ASN A 5 -17.15 37.14 15.61
C ASN A 5 -17.60 36.41 14.34
N PHE A 6 -17.46 35.08 14.33
CA PHE A 6 -18.22 34.23 13.41
C PHE A 6 -19.45 33.75 14.17
N PRO A 7 -20.68 34.17 13.79
CA PRO A 7 -21.85 33.48 14.28
C PRO A 7 -21.78 32.04 13.74
N MET A 8 -21.62 31.08 14.67
CA MET A 8 -21.77 29.66 14.41
C MET A 8 -23.24 29.39 14.11
N ASP A 9 -23.66 29.70 12.88
CA ASP A 9 -24.93 29.22 12.35
C ASP A 9 -24.65 27.91 11.60
N SER A 10 -25.16 26.80 12.14
CA SER A 10 -25.02 25.46 11.59
C SER A 10 -25.60 25.32 10.18
N SER A 11 -26.40 26.29 9.74
CA SER A 11 -26.95 26.38 8.37
C SER A 11 -25.92 26.82 7.31
N VAL A 12 -24.86 27.56 7.68
CA VAL A 12 -23.84 28.06 6.73
C VAL A 12 -22.80 26.99 6.37
N LEU A 13 -22.62 25.99 7.22
CA LEU A 13 -21.77 24.81 6.94
C LEU A 13 -22.31 23.94 5.77
N ILE A 14 -23.59 24.09 5.44
CA ILE A 14 -24.30 23.27 4.45
C ILE A 14 -24.33 23.94 3.05
N MET A 15 -23.97 25.23 2.94
CA MET A 15 -24.18 26.02 1.71
C MET A 15 -22.95 26.24 0.82
N ASN A 16 -21.79 25.65 1.14
CA ASN A 16 -20.62 25.72 0.27
C ASN A 16 -20.27 24.31 -0.23
N PRO A 17 -20.61 23.94 -1.48
CA PRO A 17 -20.55 22.55 -1.95
C PRO A 17 -19.15 21.92 -1.76
N ASP A 18 -18.09 22.72 -1.88
CA ASP A 18 -16.71 22.27 -1.66
C ASP A 18 -16.41 21.96 -0.18
N ARG A 19 -16.96 22.75 0.76
CA ARG A 19 -16.77 22.52 2.20
C ARG A 19 -17.65 21.40 2.72
N SER A 20 -18.90 21.34 2.26
CA SER A 20 -19.83 20.28 2.66
C SER A 20 -19.33 18.92 2.19
N PHE A 21 -18.74 18.83 0.99
CA PHE A 21 -18.07 17.61 0.52
C PHE A 21 -16.86 17.23 1.37
N LEU A 22 -15.98 18.19 1.69
CA LEU A 22 -14.82 17.94 2.55
C LEU A 22 -15.23 17.42 3.94
N ILE A 23 -16.22 18.07 4.56
CA ILE A 23 -16.75 17.66 5.87
C ILE A 23 -17.31 16.24 5.77
N PHE A 24 -18.12 15.96 4.74
CA PHE A 24 -18.66 14.63 4.50
C PHE A 24 -17.55 13.58 4.37
N ALA A 25 -16.51 13.84 3.56
CA ALA A 25 -15.40 12.93 3.36
C ALA A 25 -14.63 12.65 4.66
N VAL A 26 -14.37 13.69 5.46
CA VAL A 26 -13.70 13.54 6.77
C VAL A 26 -14.57 12.73 7.72
N VAL A 27 -15.85 13.07 7.87
CA VAL A 27 -16.78 12.35 8.76
C VAL A 27 -16.91 10.89 8.34
N PHE A 28 -17.11 10.62 7.05
CA PHE A 28 -17.21 9.27 6.53
C PHE A 28 -15.93 8.46 6.77
N SER A 29 -14.76 9.05 6.49
CA SER A 29 -13.46 8.44 6.77
C SER A 29 -13.27 8.13 8.26
N THR A 30 -13.65 9.05 9.15
CA THR A 30 -13.58 8.84 10.60
C THR A 30 -14.57 7.79 11.08
N LEU A 31 -15.75 7.67 10.48
CA LEU A 31 -16.70 6.59 10.78
C LEU A 31 -16.14 5.23 10.38
N VAL A 32 -15.56 5.10 9.18
CA VAL A 32 -14.90 3.87 8.72
C VAL A 32 -13.73 3.51 9.63
N TYR A 33 -12.86 4.46 9.94
CA TYR A 33 -11.75 4.25 10.88
C TYR A 33 -12.23 3.80 12.26
N THR A 34 -13.30 4.41 12.78
CA THR A 34 -13.88 4.03 14.08
C THR A 34 -14.42 2.60 14.06
N PHE A 35 -15.06 2.19 12.96
CA PHE A 35 -15.53 0.82 12.78
C PHE A 35 -14.39 -0.19 12.71
N GLU A 36 -13.34 0.10 11.95
CA GLU A 36 -12.13 -0.74 11.87
C GLU A 36 -11.42 -0.84 13.21
N LEU A 37 -11.30 0.27 13.93
CA LEU A 37 -10.73 0.32 15.27
C LEU A 37 -11.54 -0.56 16.24
N TYR A 38 -12.86 -0.51 16.18
CA TYR A 38 -13.74 -1.39 16.96
C TYR A 38 -13.47 -2.87 16.68
N LEU A 39 -13.35 -3.27 15.40
CA LEU A 39 -13.03 -4.64 15.03
C LEU A 39 -11.64 -5.05 15.53
N GLN A 40 -10.66 -4.16 15.42
CA GLN A 40 -9.30 -4.41 15.90
C GLN A 40 -9.25 -4.56 17.43
N ILE A 41 -10.00 -3.75 18.18
CA ILE A 41 -10.12 -3.88 19.65
C ILE A 41 -10.71 -5.23 20.02
N ARG A 42 -11.75 -5.69 19.31
CA ARG A 42 -12.34 -7.01 19.53
C ARG A 42 -11.37 -8.13 19.22
N GLN A 43 -10.62 -8.01 18.13
CA GLN A 43 -9.61 -9.01 17.79
C GLN A 43 -8.46 -9.02 18.82
N HIS A 44 -8.03 -7.84 19.29
CA HIS A 44 -6.98 -7.71 20.29
C HIS A 44 -7.33 -8.38 21.61
N SER A 45 -8.58 -8.24 22.07
CA SER A 45 -9.02 -8.89 23.31
C SER A 45 -8.98 -10.41 23.20
N HIS A 46 -9.22 -10.98 22.01
CA HIS A 46 -9.08 -12.42 21.77
C HIS A 46 -7.62 -12.91 21.86
N PHE A 47 -6.62 -12.06 21.58
CA PHE A 47 -5.21 -12.41 21.75
C PHE A 47 -4.76 -12.46 23.23
N SER A 48 -5.64 -12.12 24.17
CA SER A 48 -5.39 -12.29 25.62
C SER A 48 -5.75 -13.69 26.13
N ILE A 49 -6.38 -14.52 25.31
CA ILE A 49 -6.74 -15.90 25.69
C ILE A 49 -5.47 -16.75 25.72
N GLN A 50 -5.08 -17.20 26.92
CA GLN A 50 -3.86 -17.99 27.12
C GLN A 50 -4.05 -19.49 26.87
N LYS A 51 -5.29 -19.98 26.94
CA LYS A 51 -5.59 -21.40 26.81
C LYS A 51 -6.08 -21.74 25.41
N ARG A 52 -5.38 -22.66 24.74
CA ARG A 52 -5.79 -23.21 23.44
C ARG A 52 -7.11 -23.98 23.56
N LYS A 53 -7.85 -24.06 22.46
CA LYS A 53 -9.08 -24.86 22.38
C LYS A 53 -8.73 -26.34 22.23
N LYS A 54 -9.56 -27.24 22.79
CA LYS A 54 -9.40 -28.70 22.68
C LYS A 54 -9.25 -29.21 21.24
N SER A 55 -9.91 -28.56 20.28
CA SER A 55 -9.88 -28.94 18.87
C SER A 55 -8.51 -28.78 18.19
N ILE A 56 -7.58 -28.02 18.78
CA ILE A 56 -6.25 -27.76 18.21
C ILE A 56 -5.11 -28.31 19.08
N GLU A 57 -5.43 -28.98 20.18
CA GLU A 57 -4.42 -29.52 21.12
C GLU A 57 -3.49 -30.54 20.45
N SER A 58 -3.97 -31.28 19.45
CA SER A 58 -3.19 -32.26 18.71
C SER A 58 -2.31 -31.66 17.60
N ILE A 59 -2.48 -30.38 17.27
CA ILE A 59 -1.80 -29.71 16.16
C ILE A 59 -0.76 -28.71 16.68
N VAL A 60 -1.08 -28.02 17.77
CA VAL A 60 -0.29 -26.89 18.28
C VAL A 60 -0.01 -27.09 19.76
N THR A 61 1.27 -27.04 20.15
CA THR A 61 1.70 -27.10 21.54
C THR A 61 1.28 -25.85 22.34
N ASP A 62 1.25 -25.93 23.68
CA ASP A 62 0.91 -24.76 24.50
C ASP A 62 1.93 -23.62 24.31
N GLU A 63 3.20 -23.95 24.16
CA GLU A 63 4.28 -22.99 23.93
C GLU A 63 4.15 -22.27 22.58
N GLU A 64 3.90 -23.02 21.50
CA GLU A 64 3.67 -22.44 20.17
C GLU A 64 2.42 -21.57 20.16
N PHE A 65 1.35 -22.00 20.83
CA PHE A 65 0.13 -21.21 20.96
C PHE A 65 0.41 -19.88 21.67
N GLN A 66 1.14 -19.88 22.78
CA GLN A 66 1.52 -18.66 23.49
C GLN A 66 2.42 -17.76 22.64
N LYS A 67 3.37 -18.33 21.88
CA LYS A 67 4.22 -17.57 20.97
C LYS A 67 3.40 -16.88 19.87
N MET A 68 2.45 -17.59 19.26
CA MET A 68 1.52 -17.02 18.27
C MET A 68 0.66 -15.89 18.85
N GLN A 69 0.16 -16.06 20.08
CA GLN A 69 -0.65 -15.04 20.76
C GLN A 69 0.19 -13.80 21.09
N ASN A 70 1.42 -13.97 21.57
CA ASN A 70 2.33 -12.86 21.85
C ASN A 70 2.71 -12.09 20.57
N TYR A 71 3.03 -12.79 19.48
CA TYR A 71 3.28 -12.18 18.18
C TYR A 71 2.06 -11.39 17.68
N SER A 72 0.88 -12.00 17.72
CA SER A 72 -0.37 -11.36 17.31
C SER A 72 -0.69 -10.11 18.14
N ARG A 73 -0.39 -10.14 19.44
CA ARG A 73 -0.59 -9.01 20.36
C ARG A 73 0.36 -7.85 20.04
N ASP A 74 1.64 -8.12 19.81
CA ASP A 74 2.62 -7.09 19.45
C ASP A 74 2.28 -6.45 18.10
N LYS A 75 1.94 -7.27 17.10
CA LYS A 75 1.49 -6.80 15.79
C LYS A 75 0.23 -5.94 15.89
N SER A 76 -0.73 -6.37 16.69
CA SER A 76 -1.97 -5.63 16.92
C SER A 76 -1.74 -4.30 17.64
N ARG A 77 -0.85 -4.26 18.65
CA ARG A 77 -0.47 -3.00 19.33
C ARG A 77 0.12 -2.01 18.36
N PHE A 78 1.08 -2.44 17.56
CA PHE A 78 1.68 -1.60 16.53
C PHE A 78 0.65 -1.12 15.50
N ALA A 79 -0.23 -2.01 15.03
CA ALA A 79 -1.29 -1.65 14.09
C ALA A 79 -2.20 -0.54 14.64
N PHE A 80 -2.58 -0.56 15.93
CA PHE A 80 -3.37 0.52 16.52
C PHE A 80 -2.67 1.89 16.38
N PHE A 81 -1.39 1.97 16.76
CA PHE A 81 -0.64 3.22 16.67
C PHE A 81 -0.45 3.67 15.22
N LYS A 82 -0.08 2.74 14.32
CA LYS A 82 0.14 3.06 12.91
C LYS A 82 -1.15 3.53 12.24
N ASN A 83 -2.26 2.82 12.44
CA ASN A 83 -3.55 3.18 11.83
C ASN A 83 -4.06 4.52 12.36
N ALA A 84 -3.89 4.81 13.65
CA ALA A 84 -4.23 6.11 14.22
C ALA A 84 -3.41 7.23 13.58
N PHE A 85 -2.10 7.03 13.44
CA PHE A 85 -1.22 7.97 12.76
C PHE A 85 -1.62 8.18 11.29
N ASP A 86 -1.85 7.11 10.53
CA ASP A 86 -2.25 7.17 9.12
C ASP A 86 -3.60 7.89 8.95
N HIS A 87 -4.54 7.67 9.86
CA HIS A 87 -5.82 8.38 9.86
C HIS A 87 -5.65 9.88 10.14
N ILE A 88 -4.90 10.24 11.18
CA ILE A 88 -4.59 11.65 11.51
C ILE A 88 -3.87 12.34 10.34
N GLN A 89 -2.90 11.67 9.75
CA GLN A 89 -2.17 12.17 8.58
C GLN A 89 -3.12 12.43 7.41
N THR A 90 -4.00 11.47 7.09
CA THR A 90 -4.98 11.59 6.00
C THR A 90 -5.93 12.76 6.23
N VAL A 91 -6.51 12.87 7.42
CA VAL A 91 -7.41 13.97 7.79
C VAL A 91 -6.65 15.31 7.75
N SER A 92 -5.40 15.36 8.20
CA SER A 92 -4.57 16.57 8.16
C SER A 92 -4.27 17.01 6.73
N VAL A 93 -3.98 16.07 5.82
CA VAL A 93 -3.77 16.36 4.38
C VAL A 93 -4.99 17.05 3.77
N TRP A 94 -6.20 16.61 4.13
CA TRP A 94 -7.45 17.19 3.65
C TRP A 94 -7.77 18.52 4.31
N LEU A 95 -7.76 18.60 5.65
CA LEU A 95 -8.15 19.81 6.39
C LEU A 95 -7.17 20.97 6.23
N LEU A 96 -5.88 20.68 6.05
CA LEU A 96 -4.85 21.69 5.79
C LEU A 96 -4.72 22.04 4.30
N PHE A 97 -5.56 21.47 3.43
CA PHE A 97 -5.54 21.69 1.99
C PHE A 97 -4.15 21.45 1.37
N ILE A 98 -3.44 20.41 1.82
CA ILE A 98 -2.10 20.07 1.33
C ILE A 98 -2.14 19.74 -0.16
N LEU A 99 -3.20 19.07 -0.64
CA LEU A 99 -3.32 18.71 -2.06
C LEU A 99 -3.40 19.95 -2.99
N PRO A 100 -4.29 20.93 -2.79
CA PRO A 100 -4.26 22.19 -3.55
C PRO A 100 -2.94 22.95 -3.43
N PHE A 101 -2.33 22.95 -2.25
CA PHE A 101 -1.04 23.61 -2.02
C PHE A 101 0.07 22.98 -2.89
N LEU A 102 0.20 21.65 -2.86
CA LEU A 102 1.18 20.92 -3.66
C LEU A 102 0.90 21.02 -5.16
N TRP A 103 -0.38 21.06 -5.57
CA TRP A 103 -0.75 21.32 -6.96
C TRP A 103 -0.23 22.67 -7.45
N LYS A 104 -0.49 23.75 -6.70
CA LYS A 104 0.02 25.09 -7.01
C LYS A 104 1.55 25.13 -7.01
N PHE A 105 2.18 24.47 -6.04
CA PHE A 105 3.63 24.37 -5.95
C PHE A 105 4.23 23.68 -7.19
N SER A 106 3.64 22.56 -7.63
CA SER A 106 4.09 21.83 -8.83
C SER A 106 3.98 22.68 -10.10
N GLY A 107 2.86 23.40 -10.29
CA GLY A 107 2.66 24.30 -11.44
C GLY A 107 3.64 25.47 -11.43
N ASN A 108 3.84 26.13 -10.28
CA ASN A 108 4.79 27.24 -10.17
C ASN A 108 6.23 26.81 -10.49
N ARG A 109 6.63 25.60 -10.07
CA ARG A 109 7.94 25.05 -10.41
C ARG A 109 8.06 24.75 -11.90
N LEU A 110 7.03 24.20 -12.54
CA LEU A 110 7.06 23.93 -13.98
C LEU A 110 7.13 25.19 -14.83
N ARG A 111 6.42 26.25 -14.44
CA ARG A 111 6.54 27.57 -15.10
C ARG A 111 7.95 28.12 -15.06
N SER A 112 8.69 27.88 -13.96
CA SER A 112 10.10 28.30 -13.87
C SER A 112 11.03 27.56 -14.85
N PHE A 113 10.59 26.42 -15.39
CA PHE A 113 11.29 25.65 -16.44
C PHE A 113 10.73 25.91 -17.86
N GLY A 114 9.83 26.89 -18.03
CA GLY A 114 9.27 27.26 -19.33
C GLY A 114 8.10 26.39 -19.80
N TYR A 115 7.45 25.65 -18.89
CA TYR A 115 6.22 24.92 -19.20
C TYR A 115 4.99 25.78 -18.89
N ASP A 116 4.11 25.94 -19.87
CA ASP A 116 2.86 26.69 -19.76
C ASP A 116 1.71 25.85 -19.15
N GLU A 117 0.56 26.48 -18.90
CA GLU A 117 -0.63 25.85 -18.31
C GLU A 117 -1.19 24.69 -19.15
N ASP A 118 -0.86 24.64 -20.45
CA ASP A 118 -1.23 23.54 -21.35
C ASP A 118 -0.52 22.21 -21.00
N SER A 119 0.54 22.26 -20.19
CA SER A 119 1.33 21.10 -19.76
C SER A 119 0.77 20.38 -18.52
N GLU A 120 -0.55 20.36 -18.34
CA GLU A 120 -1.22 19.78 -17.17
C GLU A 120 -0.87 18.30 -16.91
N ILE A 121 -0.60 17.50 -17.96
CA ILE A 121 -0.16 16.10 -17.78
C ILE A 121 1.19 16.07 -17.06
N ILE A 122 2.14 16.90 -17.49
CA ILE A 122 3.46 17.02 -16.87
C ILE A 122 3.32 17.54 -15.43
N GLN A 123 2.45 18.53 -15.21
CA GLN A 123 2.13 19.01 -13.86
C GLN A 123 1.59 17.90 -12.96
N SER A 124 0.70 17.06 -13.48
CA SER A 124 0.14 15.93 -12.74
C SER A 124 1.21 14.89 -12.37
N LEU A 125 2.15 14.59 -13.27
CA LEU A 125 3.26 13.68 -12.99
C LEU A 125 4.19 14.23 -11.90
N VAL A 126 4.55 15.51 -12.01
CA VAL A 126 5.40 16.19 -11.02
C VAL A 126 4.69 16.31 -9.67
N PHE A 127 3.39 16.65 -9.68
CA PHE A 127 2.55 16.68 -8.48
C PHE A 127 2.54 15.33 -7.76
N VAL A 128 2.33 14.23 -8.48
CA VAL A 128 2.34 12.88 -7.89
C VAL A 128 3.70 12.55 -7.29
N LEU A 129 4.82 12.88 -7.94
CA LEU A 129 6.15 12.67 -7.40
C LEU A 129 6.41 13.48 -6.12
N ILE A 130 6.05 14.77 -6.13
CA ILE A 130 6.20 15.67 -4.97
C ILE A 130 5.32 15.19 -3.81
N LEU A 131 4.15 14.63 -4.09
CA LEU A 131 3.26 14.07 -3.07
C LEU A 131 3.77 12.72 -2.54
N SER A 132 4.20 11.81 -3.41
CA SER A 132 4.53 10.44 -3.03
C SER A 132 5.82 10.32 -2.22
N ILE A 133 6.83 11.11 -2.55
CA ILE A 133 8.16 11.01 -1.90
C ILE A 133 8.08 11.31 -0.39
N PRO A 134 7.53 12.45 0.07
CA PRO A 134 7.41 12.73 1.50
C PRO A 134 6.57 11.70 2.24
N LEU A 135 5.48 11.22 1.62
CA LEU A 135 4.62 10.19 2.21
C LEU A 135 5.41 8.90 2.46
N GLN A 136 6.27 8.48 1.53
CA GLN A 136 7.14 7.32 1.75
C GLN A 136 8.14 7.55 2.88
N PHE A 137 8.76 8.73 2.95
CA PHE A 137 9.68 9.06 4.04
C PHE A 137 9.02 9.01 5.42
N ILE A 138 7.76 9.44 5.53
CA ILE A 138 7.00 9.37 6.78
C ILE A 138 6.71 7.92 7.20
N GLN A 139 6.58 6.99 6.23
CA GLN A 139 6.29 5.57 6.51
C GLN A 139 7.54 4.76 6.90
N ILE A 140 8.72 5.14 6.43
CA ILE A 140 9.99 4.42 6.71
C ILE A 140 10.21 4.11 8.21
N PRO A 141 10.02 5.04 9.17
CA PRO A 141 10.19 4.75 10.59
C PRO A 141 9.26 3.63 11.09
N PHE A 142 8.02 3.57 10.60
CA PHE A 142 7.05 2.53 10.96
C PHE A 142 7.48 1.18 10.38
N ASP A 143 7.91 1.15 9.12
CA ASP A 143 8.38 -0.06 8.45
C ASP A 143 9.66 -0.61 9.10
N LEU A 144 10.59 0.27 9.50
CA LEU A 144 11.78 -0.09 10.26
C LEU A 144 11.42 -0.66 11.63
N TYR A 145 10.51 -0.02 12.36
CA TYR A 145 10.07 -0.50 13.66
C TYR A 145 9.41 -1.88 13.53
N PHE A 146 8.53 -2.06 12.54
CA PHE A 146 7.88 -3.34 12.31
C PHE A 146 8.90 -4.44 12.00
N THR A 147 9.81 -4.19 11.06
CA THR A 147 10.78 -5.20 10.58
C THR A 147 11.88 -5.51 11.60
N PHE A 148 12.54 -4.49 12.14
CA PHE A 148 13.74 -4.66 12.95
C PHE A 148 13.47 -4.72 14.46
N ILE A 149 12.24 -4.46 14.91
CA ILE A 149 11.86 -4.60 16.33
C ILE A 149 10.81 -5.68 16.51
N ILE A 150 9.69 -5.63 15.78
CA ILE A 150 8.60 -6.61 15.98
C ILE A 150 8.96 -7.95 15.36
N GLU A 151 9.25 -8.00 14.05
CA GLU A 151 9.58 -9.26 13.37
C GLU A 151 10.89 -9.87 13.90
N GLU A 152 11.89 -9.03 14.24
CA GLU A 152 13.13 -9.47 14.88
C GLU A 152 12.88 -10.10 16.26
N LYS A 153 12.06 -9.48 17.12
CA LYS A 153 11.70 -10.01 18.44
C LYS A 153 11.10 -11.42 18.37
N HIS A 154 10.36 -11.72 17.31
CA HIS A 154 9.71 -13.02 17.11
C HIS A 154 10.53 -14.00 16.25
N GLY A 155 11.71 -13.57 15.79
CA GLY A 155 12.69 -14.37 15.05
C GLY A 155 12.38 -14.55 13.56
N PHE A 156 11.42 -13.80 13.04
CA PHE A 156 11.00 -13.82 11.64
C PHE A 156 11.89 -12.95 10.76
N ASN A 157 12.41 -11.83 11.26
CA ASN A 157 13.27 -10.98 10.44
C ASN A 157 14.58 -11.71 10.06
N LYS A 158 14.89 -11.71 8.77
CA LYS A 158 16.17 -12.15 8.18
C LYS A 158 16.79 -11.07 7.29
N GLN A 159 16.12 -9.92 7.18
CA GLN A 159 16.53 -8.82 6.33
C GLN A 159 17.59 -7.97 7.04
N SER A 160 18.62 -7.57 6.30
CA SER A 160 19.58 -6.57 6.78
C SER A 160 19.12 -5.15 6.46
N LEU A 161 19.56 -4.15 7.23
CA LEU A 161 19.25 -2.74 6.98
C LEU A 161 19.64 -2.31 5.55
N LYS A 162 20.78 -2.79 5.04
CA LYS A 162 21.21 -2.53 3.66
C LYS A 162 20.19 -3.08 2.64
N LEU A 163 19.73 -4.31 2.84
CA LEU A 163 18.75 -4.93 1.94
C LEU A 163 17.40 -4.20 2.02
N PHE A 164 16.97 -3.78 3.21
CA PHE A 164 15.76 -2.98 3.42
C PHE A 164 15.75 -1.69 2.61
N PHE A 165 16.75 -0.81 2.77
CA PHE A 165 16.79 0.44 2.01
C PHE A 165 16.99 0.21 0.51
N THR A 166 17.76 -0.81 0.13
CA THR A 166 17.94 -1.18 -1.28
C THR A 166 16.60 -1.59 -1.91
N ASP A 167 15.78 -2.36 -1.21
CA ASP A 167 14.46 -2.77 -1.69
C ASP A 167 13.49 -1.61 -1.76
N GLN A 168 13.50 -0.69 -0.79
CA GLN A 168 12.66 0.52 -0.83
C GLN A 168 13.00 1.39 -2.05
N ILE A 169 14.29 1.63 -2.32
CA ILE A 169 14.73 2.43 -3.46
C ILE A 169 14.38 1.74 -4.79
N LYS A 170 14.65 0.43 -4.90
CA LYS A 170 14.27 -0.36 -6.09
C LYS A 170 12.76 -0.34 -6.31
N GLY A 171 11.98 -0.52 -5.24
CA GLY A 171 10.52 -0.46 -5.25
C GLY A 171 10.02 0.87 -5.80
N LEU A 172 10.51 1.98 -5.24
CA LEU A 172 10.20 3.33 -5.69
C LEU A 172 10.54 3.55 -7.17
N PHE A 173 11.72 3.09 -7.60
CA PHE A 173 12.18 3.25 -8.98
C PHE A 173 11.30 2.47 -9.96
N ILE A 174 11.06 1.18 -9.69
CA ILE A 174 10.21 0.33 -10.53
C ILE A 174 8.77 0.86 -10.55
N SER A 175 8.21 1.26 -9.41
CA SER A 175 6.85 1.81 -9.34
C SER A 175 6.74 3.12 -10.10
N SER A 176 7.79 3.97 -10.10
CA SER A 176 7.77 5.24 -10.82
C SER A 176 7.88 5.04 -12.33
N ILE A 177 8.78 4.15 -12.78
CA ILE A 177 8.96 3.82 -14.20
C ILE A 177 7.69 3.26 -14.82
N ILE A 178 6.91 2.49 -14.07
CA ILE A 178 5.67 1.90 -14.57
C ILE A 178 4.49 2.84 -14.33
N GLY A 179 4.37 3.39 -13.12
CA GLY A 179 3.24 4.19 -12.68
C GLY A 179 3.12 5.53 -13.41
N LEU A 180 4.23 6.24 -13.64
CA LEU A 180 4.17 7.57 -14.29
C LEU A 180 3.73 7.48 -15.76
N PRO A 181 4.24 6.56 -16.61
CA PRO A 181 3.71 6.40 -17.97
C PRO A 181 2.25 5.97 -17.99
N VAL A 182 1.84 5.06 -17.10
CA VAL A 182 0.44 4.64 -16.98
C VAL A 182 -0.45 5.82 -16.63
N LEU A 183 -0.06 6.63 -15.65
CA LEU A 183 -0.78 7.84 -15.28
C LEU A 183 -0.84 8.85 -16.45
N ALA A 184 0.27 9.05 -17.16
CA ALA A 184 0.31 9.94 -18.33
C ALA A 184 -0.67 9.49 -19.42
N ILE A 185 -0.71 8.19 -19.73
CA ILE A 185 -1.63 7.62 -20.71
C ILE A 185 -3.08 7.76 -20.24
N LEU A 186 -3.37 7.51 -18.97
CA LEU A 186 -4.71 7.69 -18.42
C LEU A 186 -5.20 9.13 -18.56
N LEU A 187 -4.36 10.10 -18.17
CA LEU A 187 -4.69 11.52 -18.30
C LEU A 187 -4.86 11.93 -19.77
N PHE A 188 -4.02 11.39 -20.65
CA PHE A 188 -4.16 11.59 -22.10
C PHE A 188 -5.50 11.06 -22.62
N ILE A 189 -5.90 9.85 -22.23
CA ILE A 189 -7.20 9.26 -22.62
C ILE A 189 -8.35 10.13 -22.11
N ILE A 190 -8.30 10.55 -20.85
CA ILE A 190 -9.34 11.40 -20.23
C ILE A 190 -9.49 12.70 -21.01
N LYS A 191 -8.39 13.36 -21.36
CA LYS A 191 -8.40 14.60 -22.14
C LYS A 191 -8.87 14.40 -23.58
N ARG A 192 -8.53 13.28 -24.20
CA ARG A 192 -8.76 13.06 -25.64
C ARG A 192 -10.18 12.59 -25.96
N PHE A 193 -10.78 11.75 -25.11
CA PHE A 193 -11.99 11.00 -25.45
C PHE A 193 -13.28 11.53 -24.82
N GLY A 194 -13.24 12.67 -24.11
CA GLY A 194 -14.44 13.35 -23.60
C GLY A 194 -15.35 12.40 -22.81
N GLU A 195 -16.66 12.46 -23.00
CA GLU A 195 -17.63 11.60 -22.29
C GLU A 195 -17.40 10.09 -22.46
N MET A 196 -16.75 9.69 -23.55
CA MET A 196 -16.42 8.28 -23.81
C MET A 196 -15.12 7.83 -23.11
N PHE A 197 -14.39 8.71 -22.42
CA PHE A 197 -13.16 8.32 -21.72
C PHE A 197 -13.30 7.07 -20.82
N PRO A 198 -14.44 6.80 -20.14
CA PRO A 198 -14.54 5.65 -19.24
C PRO A 198 -14.31 4.31 -19.95
N ILE A 199 -14.83 4.12 -21.18
CA ILE A 199 -14.63 2.85 -21.91
C ILE A 199 -13.19 2.68 -22.37
N TYR A 200 -12.51 3.77 -22.76
CA TYR A 200 -11.11 3.74 -23.18
C TYR A 200 -10.16 3.54 -21.99
N VAL A 201 -10.43 4.19 -20.85
CA VAL A 201 -9.70 3.97 -19.60
C VAL A 201 -9.86 2.51 -19.16
N TRP A 202 -11.08 1.97 -19.19
CA TRP A 202 -11.33 0.57 -18.85
C TRP A 202 -10.57 -0.39 -19.78
N GLY A 203 -10.65 -0.19 -21.09
CA GLY A 203 -9.96 -1.03 -22.07
C GLY A 203 -8.43 -0.97 -21.90
N PHE A 204 -7.89 0.22 -21.69
CA PHE A 204 -6.47 0.40 -21.39
C PHE A 204 -6.06 -0.33 -20.11
N LEU A 205 -6.78 -0.13 -19.00
CA LEU A 205 -6.48 -0.79 -17.71
C LEU A 205 -6.61 -2.31 -17.80
N PHE A 206 -7.57 -2.81 -18.58
CA PHE A 206 -7.75 -4.25 -18.83
C PHE A 206 -6.53 -4.83 -19.54
N VAL A 207 -6.11 -4.23 -20.66
CA VAL A 207 -4.92 -4.66 -21.40
C VAL A 207 -3.67 -4.54 -20.54
N PHE A 208 -3.48 -3.39 -19.87
CA PHE A 208 -2.36 -3.17 -18.96
C PHE A 208 -2.30 -4.24 -17.86
N LYS A 209 -3.45 -4.62 -17.27
CA LYS A 209 -3.51 -5.66 -16.25
C LYS A 209 -3.09 -7.03 -16.79
N ILE A 210 -3.57 -7.43 -17.97
CA ILE A 210 -3.17 -8.71 -18.60
C ILE A 210 -1.66 -8.72 -18.85
N VAL A 211 -1.13 -7.62 -19.38
CA VAL A 211 0.30 -7.47 -19.61
C VAL A 211 1.09 -7.57 -18.30
N MET A 212 0.65 -6.86 -17.25
CA MET A 212 1.33 -6.85 -15.96
C MET A 212 1.28 -8.20 -15.23
N VAL A 213 0.19 -8.97 -15.33
CA VAL A 213 0.14 -10.33 -14.78
C VAL A 213 1.20 -11.24 -15.40
N THR A 214 1.56 -11.00 -16.66
CA THR A 214 2.63 -11.73 -17.36
C THR A 214 4.02 -11.16 -17.03
N ILE A 215 4.18 -9.85 -17.06
CA ILE A 215 5.47 -9.17 -16.84
C ILE A 215 5.94 -9.29 -15.39
N TYR A 216 5.03 -9.23 -14.42
CA TYR A 216 5.37 -9.18 -13.00
C TYR A 216 6.23 -10.38 -12.53
N PRO A 217 5.82 -11.64 -12.70
CA PRO A 217 6.62 -12.78 -12.24
C PRO A 217 7.92 -12.96 -13.03
N ILE A 218 7.97 -12.51 -14.30
CA ILE A 218 9.12 -12.73 -15.20
C ILE A 218 10.20 -11.66 -14.99
N PHE A 219 9.83 -10.39 -14.83
CA PHE A 219 10.76 -9.28 -14.82
C PHE A 219 10.82 -8.53 -13.48
N ILE A 220 9.69 -8.37 -12.79
CA ILE A 220 9.64 -7.56 -11.57
C ILE A 220 10.03 -8.38 -10.34
N GLN A 221 9.43 -9.55 -10.16
CA GLN A 221 9.70 -10.41 -9.01
C GLN A 221 11.20 -10.80 -8.88
N PRO A 222 11.93 -11.13 -9.97
CA PRO A 222 13.35 -11.45 -9.88
C PRO A 222 14.26 -10.29 -9.46
N CYS A 223 13.82 -9.03 -9.60
CA CYS A 223 14.59 -7.87 -9.11
C CYS A 223 14.67 -7.82 -7.57
N PHE A 224 13.71 -8.48 -6.90
CA PHE A 224 13.57 -8.52 -5.45
C PHE A 224 13.99 -9.88 -4.86
N ASN A 225 13.63 -10.97 -5.52
CA ASN A 225 13.84 -12.32 -5.00
C ASN A 225 14.71 -13.15 -5.94
N LYS A 226 15.61 -13.94 -5.37
CA LYS A 226 16.32 -14.95 -6.16
C LYS A 226 15.33 -16.05 -6.52
N THR A 227 15.21 -16.31 -7.81
CA THR A 227 14.40 -17.39 -8.36
C THR A 227 15.34 -18.37 -9.03
N GLU A 228 15.35 -19.61 -8.55
CA GLU A 228 16.19 -20.68 -9.08
C GLU A 228 15.30 -21.83 -9.53
N GLN A 229 15.72 -22.58 -10.55
CA GLN A 229 14.96 -23.77 -10.94
C GLN A 229 14.96 -24.78 -9.81
N LEU A 230 13.82 -25.43 -9.59
CA LEU A 230 13.72 -26.47 -8.58
C LEU A 230 14.69 -27.61 -8.95
N PRO A 231 15.63 -27.96 -8.06
CA PRO A 231 16.60 -29.02 -8.33
C PRO A 231 15.90 -30.34 -8.66
N ILE A 232 16.57 -31.18 -9.46
CA ILE A 232 16.11 -32.54 -9.73
C ILE A 232 16.16 -33.31 -8.41
N GLY A 233 15.04 -33.96 -8.06
CA GLY A 233 14.91 -34.70 -6.83
C GLY A 233 13.51 -35.24 -6.63
N THR A 234 13.30 -35.94 -5.51
CA THR A 234 12.04 -36.63 -5.19
C THR A 234 10.83 -35.71 -5.21
N LEU A 235 10.98 -34.48 -4.70
CA LEU A 235 9.90 -33.48 -4.69
C LEU A 235 9.50 -33.06 -6.11
N ARG A 236 10.48 -32.74 -6.96
CA ARG A 236 10.23 -32.29 -8.33
C ARG A 236 9.49 -33.37 -9.13
N THR A 237 9.97 -34.61 -9.06
CA THR A 237 9.36 -35.75 -9.74
C THR A 237 7.91 -35.96 -9.29
N LYS A 238 7.64 -35.91 -7.98
CA LYS A 238 6.27 -36.05 -7.46
C LYS A 238 5.32 -34.95 -7.97
N ILE A 239 5.82 -33.72 -8.13
CA ILE A 239 5.04 -32.60 -8.66
C ILE A 239 4.77 -32.81 -10.17
N GLU A 240 5.79 -33.20 -10.93
CA GLU A 240 5.67 -33.50 -12.36
C GLU A 240 4.69 -34.66 -12.62
N ASP A 241 4.76 -35.73 -11.82
CA ASP A 241 3.82 -36.86 -11.89
C ASP A 241 2.38 -36.43 -11.58
N LEU A 242 2.18 -35.60 -10.56
CA LEU A 242 0.85 -35.10 -10.20
C LEU A 242 0.29 -34.18 -11.31
N ALA A 243 1.13 -33.30 -11.86
CA ALA A 243 0.74 -32.43 -12.97
C ALA A 243 0.37 -33.25 -14.22
N GLY A 244 1.14 -34.29 -14.53
CA GLY A 244 0.84 -35.22 -15.62
C GLY A 244 -0.48 -35.95 -15.42
N LYS A 245 -0.76 -36.44 -14.21
CA LYS A 245 -2.04 -37.09 -13.86
C LYS A 245 -3.26 -36.20 -14.01
N LEU A 246 -3.09 -34.89 -13.81
CA LEU A 246 -4.17 -33.90 -13.92
C LEU A 246 -4.19 -33.19 -15.27
N GLU A 247 -3.36 -33.61 -16.22
CA GLU A 247 -3.19 -32.97 -17.54
C GLU A 247 -2.88 -31.46 -17.43
N PHE A 248 -2.24 -31.05 -16.33
CA PHE A 248 -1.85 -29.68 -16.11
C PHE A 248 -0.56 -29.39 -16.91
N PRO A 249 -0.55 -28.37 -17.81
CA PRO A 249 0.59 -28.09 -18.68
C PRO A 249 1.73 -27.41 -17.91
N LEU A 250 2.42 -28.17 -17.05
CA LEU A 250 3.53 -27.71 -16.24
C LEU A 250 4.76 -27.45 -17.12
N SER A 251 5.19 -26.19 -17.25
CA SER A 251 6.37 -25.83 -18.05
C SER A 251 7.66 -25.83 -17.25
N LYS A 252 7.71 -25.08 -16.13
CA LYS A 252 8.91 -24.91 -15.30
C LYS A 252 8.55 -24.81 -13.83
N LEU A 253 9.38 -25.40 -12.98
CA LEU A 253 9.28 -25.31 -11.52
C LEU A 253 10.42 -24.43 -11.00
N TYR A 254 10.06 -23.41 -10.23
CA TYR A 254 11.00 -22.49 -9.60
C TYR A 254 10.83 -22.52 -8.08
N SER A 255 11.95 -22.44 -7.37
CA SER A 255 12.00 -22.13 -5.95
C SER A 255 12.31 -20.65 -5.78
N VAL A 256 11.55 -19.97 -4.92
CA VAL A 256 11.77 -18.56 -4.57
C VAL A 256 12.44 -18.50 -3.20
N ASP A 257 13.64 -17.91 -3.14
CA ASP A 257 14.37 -17.72 -1.89
C ASP A 257 13.76 -16.57 -1.07
N GLY A 258 12.81 -16.91 -0.19
CA GLY A 258 12.23 -15.98 0.78
C GLY A 258 13.08 -15.73 2.03
N SER A 259 14.11 -16.56 2.26
CA SER A 259 14.85 -16.62 3.53
C SER A 259 15.64 -15.36 3.87
N ARG A 260 15.83 -14.46 2.90
CA ARG A 260 16.51 -13.17 3.07
C ARG A 260 15.57 -12.05 3.52
N ARG A 261 14.26 -12.31 3.61
CA ARG A 261 13.23 -11.30 3.90
C ARG A 261 12.40 -11.65 5.14
N SER A 262 11.97 -12.91 5.28
CA SER A 262 11.22 -13.40 6.44
C SER A 262 11.28 -14.92 6.55
#